data_AF-A0A7G9Y8B8-F1
#
_entry.id   AF-A0A7G9Y8B8-F1
#
_cell.length_a   1.000
_cell.length_b   1.000
_cell.length_c   1.000
_cell.angle_alpha   90.00
_cell.angle_beta   90.00
_cell.angle_gamma   90.00
#
_symmetry.space_group_name_H-M   'P 1'
#
loop_
_entity.id
_entity.type
_entity.pdbx_description
1 polymer ?
#
loop_
_entity_poly.entity_id
_entity_poly.type
_entity_poly.pdbx_seq_one_letter_code
_entity_poly.pdbx_strand_id
1 'polypeptide(L)'
;MTPSGGGVELAEWSTGGSAIVAYIGNGTKTLFIPFMLDALDSVECLFIQSAVDWMLTDDTNADLVIGDISYGYLIEGNNPIDITVENTGLSDATDVKIDVLVDGVLEETVSVDVSSDDSINLALVLTLEPGTHELKVELNSDCSVVEQNYLNNIETENVRVATLEPDLIPVAVSSDIGDAIVEISVQVENVGGNDVDGLSLEFLIDSNLLGRETVNLGCGQTKNVSMEWQKEEGLFDLLIKLNPDRKIVESNYSNNNISGTLYVCSKSSILIIDDCDTEDYSTDEPGSADEFETVLLKNGYCTVVWNETEKGIPTIEYLNRFDAVIWSAGDYWNTVINESDAALLEQYNGGVIFEGSDIASDHPDDSFIQNHLHAHLDRDLILDNEAEIIPGTHEILSGISDIHLNRSRCPYPDSLTPADGIGVANWQDGGSAIIIYDGTGPKTVYYGFSIDSITDPETAEMLVVNSVEWVQDRAAMKGDLNNDGMITTADACIALQIAASGGWDQSADINEDGIVTSLDVLMILQEVAVKDGL
;
A
#
# COMPACT_ATOMS: atom_id res chain seq x y z
N MET A 1 -25.31 30.20 -15.51
CA MET A 1 -25.28 28.77 -15.92
C MET A 1 -23.85 28.28 -15.72
N THR A 2 -23.56 27.00 -15.90
CA THR A 2 -22.18 26.49 -15.83
C THR A 2 -21.88 25.79 -17.14
N PRO A 3 -20.75 26.09 -17.82
CA PRO A 3 -20.39 25.42 -19.06
C PRO A 3 -20.18 23.91 -18.80
N SER A 4 -20.49 23.09 -19.80
CA SER A 4 -20.23 21.64 -19.77
C SER A 4 -19.94 21.14 -21.18
N GLY A 5 -19.35 19.95 -21.31
CA GLY A 5 -19.07 19.34 -22.61
C GLY A 5 -18.10 20.13 -23.50
N GLY A 6 -17.12 20.81 -22.90
CA GLY A 6 -16.12 21.61 -23.62
C GLY A 6 -16.52 23.06 -23.90
N GLY A 7 -17.68 23.51 -23.43
CA GLY A 7 -18.04 24.94 -23.50
C GLY A 7 -17.12 25.80 -22.62
N VAL A 8 -16.77 26.98 -23.12
CA VAL A 8 -15.93 27.98 -22.45
C VAL A 8 -16.77 29.21 -22.13
N GLU A 9 -16.66 29.71 -20.89
CA GLU A 9 -17.31 30.95 -20.47
C GLU A 9 -16.59 32.16 -21.08
N LEU A 10 -17.33 33.04 -21.74
CA LEU A 10 -16.81 34.32 -22.25
C LEU A 10 -17.20 35.52 -21.39
N ALA A 11 -18.23 35.37 -20.56
CA ALA A 11 -18.69 36.41 -19.64
C ALA A 11 -19.49 35.78 -18.49
N GLU A 12 -19.38 36.34 -17.31
CA GLU A 12 -20.12 35.95 -16.10
C GLU A 12 -21.16 37.00 -15.69
N TRP A 13 -22.26 36.57 -15.08
CA TRP A 13 -23.16 37.48 -14.39
C TRP A 13 -22.55 37.97 -13.08
N SER A 14 -22.79 39.25 -12.73
CA SER A 14 -22.43 39.79 -11.39
C SER A 14 -23.06 39.04 -10.21
N THR A 15 -24.11 38.26 -10.45
CA THR A 15 -24.80 37.41 -9.46
C THR A 15 -24.30 35.97 -9.46
N GLY A 16 -23.27 35.65 -10.25
CA GLY A 16 -22.70 34.32 -10.40
C GLY A 16 -23.19 33.56 -11.65
N GLY A 17 -22.26 32.82 -12.26
CA GLY A 17 -22.47 31.90 -13.37
C GLY A 17 -22.46 32.56 -14.75
N SER A 18 -22.26 31.75 -15.80
CA SER A 18 -22.01 32.22 -17.16
C SER A 18 -23.19 32.98 -17.77
N ALA A 19 -22.87 34.15 -18.32
CA ALA A 19 -23.71 35.00 -19.14
C ALA A 19 -23.55 34.71 -20.63
N ILE A 20 -22.36 34.35 -21.10
CA ILE A 20 -22.10 33.97 -22.49
C ILE A 20 -21.21 32.73 -22.48
N VAL A 21 -21.58 31.72 -23.28
CA VAL A 21 -20.79 30.47 -23.43
C VAL A 21 -20.51 30.25 -24.91
N ALA A 22 -19.25 29.99 -25.24
CA ALA A 22 -18.82 29.61 -26.57
C ALA A 22 -18.35 28.15 -26.59
N TYR A 23 -18.40 27.53 -27.77
CA TYR A 23 -17.88 26.19 -27.99
C TYR A 23 -17.33 26.09 -29.41
N ILE A 24 -16.15 25.48 -29.54
CA ILE A 24 -15.58 25.07 -30.81
C ILE A 24 -15.30 23.57 -30.74
N GLY A 25 -15.83 22.82 -31.70
CA GLY A 25 -15.53 21.40 -31.84
C GLY A 25 -16.17 20.77 -33.07
N ASN A 26 -15.50 19.77 -33.66
CA ASN A 26 -15.94 19.08 -34.88
C ASN A 26 -16.32 20.03 -36.04
N GLY A 27 -15.54 21.11 -36.22
CA GLY A 27 -15.78 22.12 -37.26
C GLY A 27 -17.04 22.97 -37.03
N THR A 28 -17.64 22.93 -35.84
CA THR A 28 -18.80 23.73 -35.48
C THR A 28 -18.42 24.76 -34.43
N LYS A 29 -18.85 26.02 -34.63
CA LYS A 29 -18.78 27.09 -33.65
C LYS A 29 -20.18 27.35 -33.10
N THR A 30 -20.30 27.39 -31.78
CA THR A 30 -21.56 27.70 -31.11
C THR A 30 -21.34 28.86 -30.16
N LEU A 31 -22.23 29.85 -30.21
CA LEU A 31 -22.30 30.94 -29.25
C LEU A 31 -23.68 30.91 -28.59
N PHE A 32 -23.73 30.67 -27.29
CA PHE A 32 -24.96 30.64 -26.52
C PHE A 32 -25.14 31.94 -25.74
N ILE A 33 -26.22 32.65 -26.04
CA ILE A 33 -26.56 33.95 -25.48
C ILE A 33 -27.98 33.87 -24.88
N PRO A 34 -28.12 33.72 -23.55
CA PRO A 34 -29.40 33.49 -22.87
C PRO A 34 -30.19 34.79 -22.60
N PHE A 35 -29.94 35.84 -23.38
CA PHE A 35 -30.59 37.14 -23.25
C PHE A 35 -30.87 37.75 -24.63
N MET A 36 -31.79 38.72 -24.66
CA MET A 36 -32.13 39.40 -25.91
C MET A 36 -31.03 40.41 -26.26
N LEU A 37 -30.62 40.46 -27.53
CA LEU A 37 -29.52 41.31 -27.99
C LEU A 37 -29.84 42.82 -27.86
N ASP A 38 -31.11 43.20 -27.87
CA ASP A 38 -31.58 44.58 -27.63
C ASP A 38 -31.31 45.05 -26.20
N ALA A 39 -30.91 44.16 -25.28
CA ALA A 39 -30.45 44.49 -23.94
C ALA A 39 -29.00 44.99 -23.89
N LEU A 40 -28.25 44.94 -25.00
CA LEU A 40 -26.82 45.31 -25.07
C LEU A 40 -26.56 46.82 -25.28
N ASP A 41 -27.53 47.69 -25.03
CA ASP A 41 -27.43 49.16 -25.17
C ASP A 41 -26.60 49.60 -26.39
N SER A 42 -25.53 50.37 -26.20
CA SER A 42 -24.71 50.93 -27.28
C SER A 42 -23.72 49.94 -27.91
N VAL A 43 -23.58 48.73 -27.36
CA VAL A 43 -22.61 47.73 -27.86
C VAL A 43 -23.25 46.64 -28.71
N GLU A 44 -24.57 46.62 -28.86
CA GLU A 44 -25.33 45.61 -29.63
C GLU A 44 -24.74 45.39 -31.05
N CYS A 45 -24.60 46.46 -31.84
CA CYS A 45 -24.11 46.33 -33.22
C CYS A 45 -22.68 45.77 -33.28
N LEU A 46 -21.80 46.20 -32.37
CA LEU A 46 -20.41 45.76 -32.33
C LEU A 46 -20.31 44.29 -31.89
N PHE A 47 -21.12 43.89 -30.91
CA PHE A 47 -21.18 42.51 -30.44
C PHE A 47 -21.69 41.57 -31.54
N ILE A 48 -22.80 41.92 -32.21
CA ILE A 48 -23.35 41.11 -33.31
C ILE A 48 -22.31 40.97 -34.43
N GLN A 49 -21.65 42.07 -34.79
CA GLN A 49 -20.60 42.04 -35.81
C GLN A 49 -19.47 41.09 -35.40
N SER A 50 -18.91 41.26 -34.20
CA SER A 50 -17.78 40.45 -33.71
C SER A 50 -18.14 38.96 -33.61
N ALA A 51 -19.35 38.64 -33.14
CA ALA A 51 -19.84 37.28 -33.05
C ALA A 51 -19.99 36.63 -34.43
N VAL A 52 -20.53 37.36 -35.41
CA VAL A 52 -20.67 36.88 -36.80
C VAL A 52 -19.30 36.75 -37.46
N ASP A 53 -18.41 37.72 -37.28
CA ASP A 53 -17.07 37.68 -37.84
C ASP A 53 -16.31 36.45 -37.33
N TRP A 54 -16.35 36.16 -36.02
CA TRP A 54 -15.77 34.94 -35.44
C TRP A 54 -16.43 33.64 -35.93
N MET A 55 -17.76 33.61 -36.09
CA MET A 55 -18.45 32.45 -36.66
C MET A 55 -18.05 32.17 -38.11
N LEU A 56 -17.59 33.19 -38.84
CA LEU A 56 -17.18 33.11 -40.24
C LEU A 56 -15.68 32.87 -40.43
N THR A 57 -14.85 32.90 -39.37
CA THR A 57 -13.44 32.51 -39.52
C THR A 57 -13.32 31.02 -39.80
N ASP A 58 -12.42 30.67 -40.72
CA ASP A 58 -12.22 29.33 -41.26
C ASP A 58 -10.74 28.96 -41.31
N ASP A 59 -10.42 27.80 -41.89
CA ASP A 59 -9.06 27.25 -41.97
C ASP A 59 -8.03 28.21 -42.61
N THR A 60 -8.48 29.26 -43.31
CA THR A 60 -7.60 30.27 -43.92
C THR A 60 -7.14 31.37 -42.96
N ASN A 61 -7.70 31.46 -41.75
CA ASN A 61 -7.26 32.41 -40.71
C ASN A 61 -6.07 31.88 -39.91
N ALA A 62 -5.41 32.73 -39.13
CA ALA A 62 -4.44 32.29 -38.12
C ALA A 62 -5.15 31.51 -37.01
N ASP A 63 -4.43 30.70 -36.27
CA ASP A 63 -4.97 29.96 -35.12
C ASP A 63 -3.86 29.84 -34.09
N LEU A 64 -3.82 30.75 -33.12
CA LEU A 64 -2.77 30.79 -32.13
C LEU A 64 -3.11 29.86 -30.97
N VAL A 65 -2.07 29.26 -30.40
CA VAL A 65 -2.20 28.40 -29.24
C VAL A 65 -0.93 28.46 -28.42
N ILE A 66 -1.05 28.39 -27.10
CA ILE A 66 0.09 28.17 -26.22
C ILE A 66 0.48 26.70 -26.35
N GLY A 67 1.69 26.44 -26.84
CA GLY A 67 2.22 25.09 -26.99
C GLY A 67 2.72 24.53 -25.67
N ASP A 68 3.58 25.28 -24.98
CA ASP A 68 4.17 24.89 -23.69
C ASP A 68 4.60 26.12 -22.89
N ILE A 69 4.52 26.02 -21.56
CA ILE A 69 5.12 26.97 -20.61
C ILE A 69 6.14 26.19 -19.79
N SER A 70 7.42 26.45 -19.99
CA SER A 70 8.49 25.72 -19.33
C SER A 70 9.34 26.63 -18.45
N TYR A 71 9.69 26.12 -17.28
CA TYR A 71 10.51 26.81 -16.30
C TYR A 71 11.29 25.80 -15.45
N GLY A 72 12.42 26.26 -14.91
CA GLY A 72 13.19 25.49 -13.93
C GLY A 72 12.57 25.55 -12.53
N TYR A 73 13.36 25.16 -11.54
CA TYR A 73 12.98 25.35 -10.14
C TYR A 73 12.88 26.85 -9.82
N LEU A 74 11.69 27.30 -9.42
CA LEU A 74 11.42 28.72 -9.19
C LEU A 74 11.84 29.13 -7.77
N ILE A 75 12.63 30.19 -7.69
CA ILE A 75 13.11 30.77 -6.43
C ILE A 75 12.75 32.25 -6.36
N GLU A 76 12.69 32.79 -5.16
CA GLU A 76 12.49 34.23 -4.92
C GLU A 76 13.40 35.09 -5.81
N GLY A 77 12.78 36.00 -6.56
CA GLY A 77 13.46 36.90 -7.48
C GLY A 77 13.30 36.52 -8.96
N ASN A 78 14.37 36.67 -9.73
CA ASN A 78 14.32 36.58 -11.19
C ASN A 78 14.40 35.14 -11.69
N ASN A 79 13.35 34.69 -12.38
CA ASN A 79 13.25 33.33 -12.92
C ASN A 79 13.10 33.37 -14.44
N PRO A 80 13.94 32.62 -15.19
CA PRO A 80 13.74 32.43 -16.62
C PRO A 80 12.51 31.55 -16.88
N ILE A 81 11.66 31.98 -17.80
CA ILE A 81 10.45 31.26 -18.23
C ILE A 81 10.43 31.28 -19.76
N ASP A 82 10.21 30.12 -20.35
CA ASP A 82 10.14 29.91 -21.79
C ASP A 82 8.69 29.58 -22.18
N ILE A 83 8.08 30.40 -23.03
CA ILE A 83 6.71 30.22 -23.53
C ILE A 83 6.77 29.91 -25.02
N THR A 84 6.28 28.74 -25.42
CA THR A 84 6.13 28.37 -26.82
C THR A 84 4.77 28.82 -27.32
N VAL A 85 4.76 29.62 -28.38
CA VAL A 85 3.55 30.08 -29.06
C VAL A 85 3.53 29.52 -30.47
N GLU A 86 2.46 28.84 -30.82
CA GLU A 86 2.28 28.18 -32.10
C GLU A 86 1.17 28.86 -32.90
N ASN A 87 1.29 28.86 -34.22
CA ASN A 87 0.22 29.23 -35.13
C ASN A 87 -0.15 28.01 -35.99
N THR A 88 -1.22 27.33 -35.62
CA THR A 88 -1.75 26.14 -36.33
C THR A 88 -2.64 26.50 -37.52
N GLY A 89 -2.85 27.79 -37.77
CA GLY A 89 -3.66 28.30 -38.88
C GLY A 89 -2.89 28.46 -40.18
N LEU A 90 -3.60 28.74 -41.28
CA LEU A 90 -3.02 28.88 -42.63
C LEU A 90 -2.64 30.32 -43.01
N SER A 91 -2.80 31.28 -42.10
CA SER A 91 -2.37 32.67 -42.29
C SER A 91 -1.28 33.06 -41.30
N ASP A 92 -0.30 33.85 -41.76
CA ASP A 92 0.67 34.49 -40.90
C ASP A 92 -0.03 35.42 -39.90
N ALA A 93 0.46 35.46 -38.66
CA ALA A 93 0.04 36.36 -37.61
C ALA A 93 1.17 37.37 -37.32
N THR A 94 0.85 38.66 -37.31
CA THR A 94 1.84 39.74 -37.10
C THR A 94 1.43 40.66 -35.96
N ASP A 95 2.40 41.12 -35.18
CA ASP A 95 2.21 41.94 -33.98
C ASP A 95 1.23 41.34 -32.95
N VAL A 96 1.26 40.01 -32.81
CA VAL A 96 0.49 39.27 -31.79
C VAL A 96 0.90 39.78 -30.40
N LYS A 97 -0.05 40.37 -29.66
CA LYS A 97 0.16 40.76 -28.27
C LYS A 97 0.03 39.57 -27.34
N ILE A 98 1.03 39.35 -26.52
CA ILE A 98 1.05 38.27 -25.54
C ILE A 98 1.20 38.90 -24.18
N ASP A 99 0.16 38.78 -23.37
CA ASP A 99 0.13 39.27 -22.00
C ASP A 99 0.48 38.13 -21.05
N VAL A 100 1.42 38.38 -20.15
CA VAL A 100 1.82 37.46 -19.08
C VAL A 100 1.42 38.08 -17.75
N LEU A 101 0.57 37.39 -17.02
CA LEU A 101 0.01 37.82 -15.75
C LEU A 101 0.44 36.88 -14.62
N VAL A 102 0.74 37.45 -13.45
CA VAL A 102 1.00 36.72 -12.20
C VAL A 102 -0.04 37.16 -11.18
N ASP A 103 -0.82 36.23 -10.65
CA ASP A 103 -1.94 36.48 -9.72
C ASP A 103 -2.93 37.55 -10.24
N GLY A 104 -3.17 37.54 -11.55
CA GLY A 104 -4.02 38.50 -12.24
C GLY A 104 -3.42 39.90 -12.43
N VAL A 105 -2.17 40.13 -12.03
CA VAL A 105 -1.42 41.37 -12.31
C VAL A 105 -0.63 41.21 -13.60
N LEU A 106 -0.79 42.15 -14.54
CA LEU A 106 -0.03 42.17 -15.79
C LEU A 106 1.45 42.50 -15.51
N GLU A 107 2.33 41.53 -15.78
CA GLU A 107 3.78 41.67 -15.58
C GLU A 107 4.49 42.10 -16.86
N GLU A 108 4.14 41.50 -18.00
CA GLU A 108 4.80 41.79 -19.29
C GLU A 108 3.81 41.70 -20.46
N THR A 109 4.02 42.53 -21.48
CA THR A 109 3.34 42.42 -22.79
C THR A 109 4.39 42.34 -23.89
N VAL A 110 4.40 41.25 -24.64
CA VAL A 110 5.34 41.05 -25.76
C VAL A 110 4.59 41.03 -27.09
N SER A 111 5.21 41.60 -28.12
CA SER A 111 4.76 41.50 -29.50
C SER A 111 5.59 40.50 -30.27
N VAL A 112 4.94 39.55 -30.95
CA VAL A 112 5.62 38.60 -31.85
C VAL A 112 4.94 38.48 -33.21
N ASP A 113 5.72 38.06 -34.19
CA ASP A 113 5.21 37.59 -35.47
C ASP A 113 5.36 36.06 -35.50
N VAL A 114 4.30 35.34 -35.84
CA VAL A 114 4.29 33.87 -35.94
C VAL A 114 3.74 33.48 -37.31
N SER A 115 4.61 32.91 -38.15
CA SER A 115 4.21 32.42 -39.47
C SER A 115 3.22 31.27 -39.36
N SER A 116 2.44 31.07 -40.42
CA SER A 116 1.54 29.93 -40.54
C SER A 116 2.28 28.59 -40.39
N ASP A 117 1.70 27.67 -39.61
CA ASP A 117 2.25 26.33 -39.33
C ASP A 117 3.67 26.39 -38.73
N ASP A 118 3.93 27.39 -37.90
CA ASP A 118 5.22 27.64 -37.24
C ASP A 118 5.05 27.95 -35.74
N SER A 119 6.16 27.97 -35.02
CA SER A 119 6.21 28.26 -33.59
C SER A 119 7.35 29.22 -33.23
N ILE A 120 7.16 30.00 -32.17
CA ILE A 120 8.20 30.83 -31.58
C ILE A 120 8.34 30.52 -30.09
N ASN A 121 9.57 30.49 -29.59
CA ASN A 121 9.83 30.43 -28.16
C ASN A 121 10.16 31.82 -27.61
N LEU A 122 9.41 32.24 -26.61
CA LEU A 122 9.57 33.49 -25.88
C LEU A 122 10.31 33.24 -24.56
N ALA A 123 11.57 33.63 -24.54
CA ALA A 123 12.37 33.61 -23.31
C ALA A 123 12.16 34.91 -22.52
N LEU A 124 11.52 34.78 -21.36
CA LEU A 124 11.19 35.85 -20.42
C LEU A 124 11.94 35.68 -19.11
N VAL A 125 11.98 36.76 -18.31
CA VAL A 125 12.45 36.71 -16.92
C VAL A 125 11.41 37.38 -16.04
N LEU A 126 10.71 36.60 -15.22
CA LEU A 126 9.73 37.12 -14.26
C LEU A 126 10.35 37.27 -12.88
N THR A 127 10.06 38.38 -12.20
CA THR A 127 10.40 38.56 -10.78
C THR A 127 9.25 38.03 -9.94
N LEU A 128 9.47 36.95 -9.19
CA LEU A 128 8.43 36.28 -8.40
C LEU A 128 8.77 36.33 -6.91
N GLU A 129 7.75 36.57 -6.10
CA GLU A 129 7.84 36.47 -4.64
C GLU A 129 7.68 35.00 -4.19
N PRO A 130 8.05 34.62 -2.96
CA PRO A 130 7.84 33.27 -2.46
C PRO A 130 6.36 32.97 -2.26
N GLY A 131 5.91 31.80 -2.70
CA GLY A 131 4.51 31.40 -2.55
C GLY A 131 4.00 30.53 -3.70
N THR A 132 2.69 30.30 -3.70
CA THR A 132 1.99 29.74 -4.86
C THR A 132 1.39 30.89 -5.65
N HIS A 133 1.66 30.92 -6.94
CA HIS A 133 1.23 31.96 -7.85
C HIS A 133 0.49 31.37 -9.04
N GLU A 134 -0.53 32.07 -9.52
CA GLU A 134 -1.18 31.76 -10.79
C GLU A 134 -0.42 32.48 -11.93
N LEU A 135 0.24 31.72 -12.80
CA LEU A 135 0.83 32.21 -14.03
C LEU A 135 -0.18 32.05 -15.17
N LYS A 136 -0.66 33.16 -15.72
CA LYS A 136 -1.58 33.18 -16.84
C LYS A 136 -0.91 33.80 -18.06
N VAL A 137 -1.00 33.12 -19.20
CA VAL A 137 -0.54 33.64 -20.50
C VAL A 137 -1.76 33.81 -21.40
N GLU A 138 -1.89 34.99 -22.01
CA GLU A 138 -3.00 35.34 -22.90
C GLU A 138 -2.47 35.82 -24.25
N LEU A 139 -2.71 35.03 -25.30
CA LEU A 139 -2.34 35.34 -26.67
C LEU A 139 -3.39 36.24 -27.33
N ASN A 140 -2.89 37.16 -28.16
CA ASN A 140 -3.69 38.11 -28.92
C ASN A 140 -4.72 38.84 -28.04
N SER A 141 -4.28 39.30 -26.86
CA SER A 141 -5.14 39.89 -25.82
C SER A 141 -5.89 41.16 -26.27
N ASP A 142 -5.40 41.81 -27.32
CA ASP A 142 -6.05 42.98 -27.94
C ASP A 142 -6.97 42.62 -29.12
N CYS A 143 -7.10 41.33 -29.44
CA CYS A 143 -7.85 40.79 -30.57
C CYS A 143 -7.48 41.42 -31.92
N SER A 144 -6.23 41.88 -32.09
CA SER A 144 -5.77 42.56 -33.31
C SER A 144 -5.54 41.59 -34.47
N VAL A 145 -5.22 40.34 -34.18
CA VAL A 145 -5.15 39.25 -35.16
C VAL A 145 -6.50 38.53 -35.24
N VAL A 146 -6.94 38.21 -36.46
CA VAL A 146 -8.19 37.47 -36.69
C VAL A 146 -7.92 35.97 -36.68
N GLU A 147 -8.53 35.25 -35.75
CA GLU A 147 -8.23 33.84 -35.48
C GLU A 147 -9.41 32.88 -35.67
N GLN A 148 -9.08 31.61 -35.88
CA GLN A 148 -10.05 30.53 -35.99
C GLN A 148 -10.64 30.18 -34.63
N ASN A 149 -9.78 30.03 -33.63
CA ASN A 149 -10.11 29.70 -32.27
C ASN A 149 -9.45 30.72 -31.34
N TYR A 150 -10.25 31.39 -30.52
CA TYR A 150 -9.75 32.26 -29.45
C TYR A 150 -9.85 31.56 -28.09
N LEU A 151 -10.48 30.38 -28.03
CA LEU A 151 -10.78 29.67 -26.78
C LEU A 151 -9.57 28.90 -26.25
N ASN A 152 -8.49 28.83 -27.03
CA ASN A 152 -7.20 28.19 -26.75
C ASN A 152 -6.06 29.23 -26.61
N ASN A 153 -6.40 30.52 -26.54
CA ASN A 153 -5.41 31.59 -26.39
C ASN A 153 -4.99 31.83 -24.94
N ILE A 154 -5.61 31.15 -23.98
CA ILE A 154 -5.34 31.32 -22.56
C ILE A 154 -4.87 29.99 -22.00
N GLU A 155 -3.71 30.01 -21.36
CA GLU A 155 -3.19 28.93 -20.52
C GLU A 155 -2.97 29.48 -19.11
N THR A 156 -3.20 28.64 -18.10
CA THR A 156 -3.07 29.06 -16.70
C THR A 156 -2.51 27.92 -15.87
N GLU A 157 -1.38 28.17 -15.22
CA GLU A 157 -0.69 27.21 -14.36
C GLU A 157 -0.47 27.76 -12.95
N ASN A 158 -0.61 26.90 -11.95
CA ASN A 158 -0.21 27.23 -10.58
C ASN A 158 1.25 26.84 -10.37
N VAL A 159 2.10 27.81 -10.06
CA VAL A 159 3.53 27.62 -9.86
C VAL A 159 3.91 27.86 -8.39
N ARG A 160 4.83 27.06 -7.86
CA ARG A 160 5.38 27.25 -6.50
C ARG A 160 6.76 27.88 -6.60
N VAL A 161 6.94 29.02 -5.93
CA VAL A 161 8.19 29.77 -5.85
C VAL A 161 8.76 29.61 -4.45
N ALA A 162 9.96 29.05 -4.35
CA ALA A 162 10.64 28.81 -3.09
C ALA A 162 11.23 30.10 -2.48
N THR A 163 11.41 30.14 -1.16
CA THR A 163 12.18 31.21 -0.50
C THR A 163 13.64 31.18 -0.93
N LEU A 164 14.36 32.30 -0.84
CA LEU A 164 15.80 32.29 -1.10
C LEU A 164 16.58 31.38 -0.14
N GLU A 165 16.22 31.38 1.14
CA GLU A 165 16.82 30.47 2.13
C GLU A 165 16.44 29.00 1.82
N PRO A 166 17.35 28.03 2.08
CA PRO A 166 17.03 26.61 1.93
C PRO A 166 15.95 26.18 2.93
N ASP A 167 15.25 25.10 2.62
CA ASP A 167 14.24 24.47 3.48
C ASP A 167 14.40 22.95 3.35
N LEU A 168 14.97 22.31 4.38
CA LEU A 168 15.40 20.92 4.30
C LEU A 168 14.39 19.99 4.94
N ILE A 169 13.85 19.07 4.13
CA ILE A 169 12.78 18.17 4.55
C ILE A 169 13.22 16.72 4.36
N PRO A 170 13.09 15.87 5.39
CA PRO A 170 13.13 14.43 5.21
C PRO A 170 11.76 13.98 4.66
N VAL A 171 11.74 13.47 3.43
CA VAL A 171 10.51 13.13 2.69
C VAL A 171 9.99 11.76 3.09
N ALA A 172 10.89 10.78 3.20
CA ALA A 172 10.55 9.39 3.49
C ALA A 172 11.70 8.70 4.22
N VAL A 173 11.36 7.76 5.11
CA VAL A 173 12.31 6.84 5.73
C VAL A 173 11.94 5.42 5.31
N SER A 174 12.95 4.61 5.01
CA SER A 174 12.81 3.18 4.71
C SER A 174 13.92 2.38 5.38
N SER A 175 13.71 1.09 5.53
CA SER A 175 14.70 0.16 6.07
C SER A 175 14.77 -1.08 5.20
N ASP A 176 15.97 -1.56 4.90
CA ASP A 176 16.21 -2.86 4.27
C ASP A 176 16.89 -3.78 5.29
N ILE A 177 16.22 -4.87 5.65
CA ILE A 177 16.65 -5.79 6.72
C ILE A 177 17.40 -6.95 6.07
N GLY A 178 18.73 -6.88 6.10
CA GLY A 178 19.60 -7.99 5.70
C GLY A 178 19.79 -9.04 6.80
N ASP A 179 20.69 -9.99 6.53
CA ASP A 179 21.00 -11.08 7.47
C ASP A 179 21.63 -10.57 8.77
N ALA A 180 22.54 -9.61 8.68
CA ALA A 180 23.33 -9.09 9.81
C ALA A 180 23.26 -7.58 10.00
N ILE A 181 22.75 -6.85 9.00
CA ILE A 181 22.74 -5.39 8.96
C ILE A 181 21.35 -4.95 8.51
N VAL A 182 20.85 -3.87 9.10
CA VAL A 182 19.71 -3.11 8.59
C VAL A 182 20.25 -1.84 7.94
N GLU A 183 19.94 -1.62 6.65
CA GLU A 183 20.24 -0.35 5.98
C GLU A 183 19.04 0.59 6.17
N ILE A 184 19.21 1.64 6.99
CA ILE A 184 18.20 2.66 7.21
C ILE A 184 18.46 3.79 6.23
N SER A 185 17.51 4.06 5.35
CA SER A 185 17.59 5.09 4.32
C SER A 185 16.60 6.22 4.58
N VAL A 186 17.01 7.45 4.32
CA VAL A 186 16.16 8.63 4.33
C VAL A 186 16.28 9.38 3.01
N GLN A 187 15.15 9.74 2.43
CA GLN A 187 15.08 10.66 1.31
C GLN A 187 15.02 12.09 1.85
N VAL A 188 15.92 12.94 1.37
CA VAL A 188 16.09 14.32 1.83
C VAL A 188 15.93 15.26 0.66
N GLU A 189 15.15 16.32 0.83
CA GLU A 189 14.87 17.32 -0.19
C GLU A 189 15.18 18.72 0.32
N ASN A 190 15.68 19.58 -0.58
CA ASN A 190 15.77 21.03 -0.35
C ASN A 190 14.65 21.73 -1.13
N VAL A 191 13.59 22.11 -0.43
CA VAL A 191 12.43 22.81 -1.01
C VAL A 191 12.57 24.34 -0.97
N GLY A 192 13.78 24.83 -0.65
CA GLY A 192 14.19 26.23 -0.65
C GLY A 192 15.16 26.55 -1.80
N GLY A 193 15.62 27.82 -1.86
CA GLY A 193 16.25 28.38 -3.06
C GLY A 193 17.77 28.34 -3.13
N ASN A 194 18.47 28.26 -2.00
CA ASN A 194 19.94 28.19 -1.97
C ASN A 194 20.44 26.74 -1.89
N ASP A 195 21.55 26.47 -2.56
CA ASP A 195 22.28 25.20 -2.43
C ASP A 195 22.87 25.04 -1.01
N VAL A 196 22.93 23.80 -0.55
CA VAL A 196 23.43 23.44 0.78
C VAL A 196 24.61 22.48 0.65
N ASP A 197 25.75 22.87 1.23
CA ASP A 197 26.93 22.03 1.35
C ASP A 197 27.08 21.51 2.78
N GLY A 198 27.31 20.20 2.92
CA GLY A 198 27.61 19.56 4.20
C GLY A 198 26.43 19.57 5.18
N LEU A 199 25.20 19.39 4.69
CA LEU A 199 24.03 19.14 5.55
C LEU A 199 24.30 17.94 6.45
N SER A 200 24.33 18.16 7.76
CA SER A 200 24.47 17.09 8.75
C SER A 200 23.11 16.45 9.03
N LEU A 201 23.10 15.12 9.05
CA LEU A 201 21.99 14.29 9.49
C LEU A 201 22.35 13.58 10.78
N GLU A 202 21.39 13.38 11.67
CA GLU A 202 21.49 12.46 12.81
C GLU A 202 20.47 11.34 12.67
N PHE A 203 20.93 10.09 12.72
CA PHE A 203 20.08 8.91 12.79
C PHE A 203 20.03 8.46 14.25
N LEU A 204 18.83 8.28 14.80
CA LEU A 204 18.60 7.83 16.15
C LEU A 204 17.70 6.58 16.15
N ILE A 205 18.01 5.64 17.05
CA ILE A 205 17.25 4.43 17.34
C ILE A 205 16.94 4.43 18.85
N ASP A 206 15.67 4.35 19.24
CA ASP A 206 15.21 4.46 20.63
C ASP A 206 15.79 5.68 21.37
N SER A 207 15.79 6.82 20.68
CA SER A 207 16.41 8.08 21.15
C SER A 207 17.94 8.06 21.34
N ASN A 208 18.62 6.94 21.05
CA ASN A 208 20.07 6.85 21.07
C ASN A 208 20.64 7.21 19.69
N LEU A 209 21.69 8.03 19.66
CA LEU A 209 22.37 8.39 18.42
C LEU A 209 23.10 7.17 17.85
N LEU A 210 22.65 6.70 16.68
CA LEU A 210 23.35 5.69 15.90
C LEU A 210 24.58 6.29 15.22
N GLY A 211 24.39 7.41 14.51
CA GLY A 211 25.46 8.04 13.74
C GLY A 211 25.04 9.33 13.07
N ARG A 212 26.00 9.91 12.33
CA ARG A 212 25.80 11.12 11.53
C ARG A 212 26.29 10.92 10.12
N GLU A 213 25.54 11.45 9.17
CA GLU A 213 25.94 11.54 7.77
C GLU A 213 25.97 12.98 7.31
N THR A 214 26.65 13.22 6.18
CA THR A 214 26.66 14.52 5.52
C THR A 214 26.32 14.41 4.05
N VAL A 215 25.49 15.32 3.56
CA VAL A 215 25.10 15.37 2.14
C VAL A 215 25.16 16.81 1.62
N ASN A 216 25.52 16.98 0.35
CA ASN A 216 25.33 18.25 -0.35
C ASN A 216 24.04 18.18 -1.16
N LEU A 217 23.23 19.23 -1.14
CA LEU A 217 21.91 19.24 -1.74
C LEU A 217 21.68 20.57 -2.46
N GLY A 218 21.52 20.52 -3.78
CA GLY A 218 21.15 21.70 -4.57
C GLY A 218 19.70 22.14 -4.29
N CYS A 219 19.33 23.34 -4.71
CA CYS A 219 17.93 23.78 -4.66
C CYS A 219 17.02 22.87 -5.50
N GLY A 220 15.85 22.53 -4.97
CA GLY A 220 14.90 21.60 -5.59
C GLY A 220 15.42 20.16 -5.73
N GLN A 221 16.59 19.83 -5.16
CA GLN A 221 17.18 18.51 -5.28
C GLN A 221 16.71 17.58 -4.16
N THR A 222 16.49 16.33 -4.54
CA THR A 222 16.25 15.21 -3.63
C THR A 222 17.41 14.22 -3.66
N LYS A 223 17.84 13.71 -2.50
CA LYS A 223 18.87 12.66 -2.37
C LYS A 223 18.52 11.65 -1.29
N ASN A 224 18.93 10.40 -1.51
CA ASN A 224 18.87 9.38 -0.48
C ASN A 224 20.19 9.38 0.30
N VAL A 225 20.08 9.25 1.62
CA VAL A 225 21.19 9.07 2.55
C VAL A 225 20.90 7.83 3.38
N SER A 226 21.86 6.92 3.50
CA SER A 226 21.69 5.68 4.25
C SER A 226 22.70 5.53 5.38
N MET A 227 22.32 4.73 6.37
CA MET A 227 23.15 4.35 7.51
C MET A 227 22.97 2.87 7.80
N GLU A 228 24.08 2.16 7.95
CA GLU A 228 24.09 0.76 8.38
C GLU A 228 23.93 0.68 9.90
N TRP A 229 23.02 -0.18 10.34
CA TRP A 229 22.82 -0.54 11.74
C TRP A 229 23.05 -2.05 11.94
N GLN A 230 23.72 -2.43 13.02
CA GLN A 230 23.87 -3.85 13.34
C GLN A 230 22.50 -4.41 13.73
N LYS A 231 22.11 -5.52 13.08
CA LYS A 231 20.78 -6.10 13.28
C LYS A 231 20.61 -6.52 14.74
N GLU A 232 19.60 -5.93 15.38
CA GLU A 232 19.09 -6.34 16.68
C GLU A 232 17.60 -6.60 16.53
N GLU A 233 17.11 -7.63 17.22
CA GLU A 233 15.73 -8.08 17.15
C GLU A 233 14.86 -7.22 18.07
N GLY A 234 13.66 -6.87 17.62
CA GLY A 234 12.72 -6.08 18.40
C GLY A 234 12.03 -5.00 17.59
N LEU A 235 11.28 -4.17 18.31
CA LEU A 235 10.61 -2.98 17.79
C LEU A 235 11.36 -1.75 18.27
N PHE A 236 11.77 -0.90 17.32
CA PHE A 236 12.62 0.25 17.56
C PHE A 236 12.01 1.54 17.01
N ASP A 237 12.14 2.63 17.77
CA ASP A 237 11.75 3.96 17.33
C ASP A 237 12.88 4.60 16.52
N LEU A 238 12.61 4.90 15.24
CA LEU A 238 13.51 5.64 14.37
C LEU A 238 13.21 7.13 14.44
N LEU A 239 14.26 7.95 14.53
CA LEU A 239 14.19 9.39 14.38
C LEU A 239 15.38 9.89 13.57
N ILE A 240 15.11 10.54 12.45
CA ILE A 240 16.13 11.19 11.63
C ILE A 240 15.94 12.70 11.75
N LYS A 241 17.03 13.43 11.98
CA LYS A 241 17.05 14.90 12.11
C LYS A 241 17.99 15.52 11.09
N LEU A 242 17.51 16.54 10.39
CA LEU A 242 18.28 17.34 9.46
C LEU A 242 18.77 18.63 10.12
N ASN A 243 20.02 19.01 9.84
CA ASN A 243 20.66 20.23 10.37
C ASN A 243 20.49 20.40 11.90
N PRO A 244 20.71 19.35 12.72
CA PRO A 244 20.44 19.43 14.17
C PRO A 244 21.35 20.43 14.89
N ASP A 245 22.52 20.75 14.32
CA ASP A 245 23.46 21.73 14.84
C ASP A 245 23.16 23.17 14.43
N ARG A 246 22.17 23.38 13.55
CA ARG A 246 21.74 24.67 13.01
C ARG A 246 22.87 25.50 12.41
N LYS A 247 23.83 24.83 11.75
CA LYS A 247 24.90 25.52 11.02
C LYS A 247 24.43 26.10 9.70
N ILE A 248 23.44 25.46 9.08
CA ILE A 248 22.76 25.99 7.88
C ILE A 248 21.59 26.84 8.37
N VAL A 249 21.44 28.04 7.81
CA VAL A 249 20.28 28.87 8.05
C VAL A 249 19.20 28.47 7.07
N GLU A 250 18.02 28.11 7.57
CA GLU A 250 16.87 27.64 6.79
C GLU A 250 15.64 28.50 7.05
N SER A 251 14.71 28.51 6.10
CA SER A 251 13.45 29.24 6.22
C SER A 251 12.46 28.56 7.17
N ASN A 252 12.57 27.25 7.34
CA ASN A 252 11.74 26.46 8.25
C ASN A 252 12.59 25.37 8.93
N TYR A 253 12.49 25.26 10.26
CA TYR A 253 13.17 24.22 11.05
C TYR A 253 12.20 23.20 11.65
N SER A 254 10.88 23.43 11.48
CA SER A 254 9.85 22.62 12.14
C SER A 254 9.57 21.29 11.44
N ASN A 255 10.04 21.19 10.20
CA ASN A 255 9.91 20.08 9.26
C ASN A 255 11.20 19.27 9.09
N ASN A 256 12.25 19.54 9.88
CA ASN A 256 13.56 18.88 9.73
C ASN A 256 13.64 17.47 10.32
N ASN A 257 12.55 16.93 10.85
CA ASN A 257 12.55 15.63 11.54
C ASN A 257 11.53 14.70 10.91
N ILE A 258 11.91 13.44 10.72
CA ILE A 258 10.99 12.34 10.41
C ILE A 258 11.17 11.24 11.45
N SER A 259 10.07 10.62 11.86
CA SER A 259 10.07 9.47 12.75
C SER A 259 9.39 8.28 12.06
N GLY A 260 9.77 7.08 12.46
CA GLY A 260 9.16 5.83 12.02
C GLY A 260 9.39 4.73 13.04
N THR A 261 8.80 3.56 12.81
CA THR A 261 9.06 2.35 13.58
C THR A 261 9.82 1.36 12.71
N LEU A 262 10.80 0.69 13.30
CA LEU A 262 11.55 -0.40 12.68
C LEU A 262 11.30 -1.67 13.48
N TYR A 263 10.64 -2.64 12.86
CA TYR A 263 10.50 -3.96 13.43
C TYR A 263 11.48 -4.93 12.79
N VAL A 264 12.30 -5.58 13.61
CA VAL A 264 13.25 -6.61 13.19
C VAL A 264 12.87 -7.91 13.91
N CYS A 265 12.27 -8.83 13.17
CA CYS A 265 11.93 -10.16 13.65
C CYS A 265 13.13 -11.13 13.55
N SER A 266 13.00 -12.27 14.24
CA SER A 266 14.00 -13.34 14.26
C SER A 266 13.46 -14.75 14.30
N LYS A 267 12.19 -14.90 14.69
CA LYS A 267 11.48 -16.17 14.58
C LYS A 267 10.90 -16.33 13.18
N SER A 268 10.29 -17.49 12.98
CA SER A 268 9.63 -17.94 11.76
C SER A 268 8.68 -16.90 11.17
N SER A 269 8.49 -17.01 9.86
CA SER A 269 7.59 -16.18 9.06
C SER A 269 6.18 -16.73 9.08
N ILE A 270 5.21 -15.95 9.55
CA ILE A 270 3.82 -16.31 9.71
C ILE A 270 2.95 -15.44 8.82
N LEU A 271 2.10 -16.08 8.01
CA LEU A 271 1.06 -15.40 7.26
C LEU A 271 -0.23 -15.43 8.07
N ILE A 272 -0.83 -14.27 8.30
CA ILE A 272 -2.15 -14.14 8.89
C ILE A 272 -3.10 -13.76 7.75
N ILE A 273 -4.01 -14.65 7.40
CA ILE A 273 -5.14 -14.35 6.52
C ILE A 273 -6.24 -13.76 7.38
N ASP A 274 -6.64 -12.54 7.05
CA ASP A 274 -7.80 -11.84 7.60
C ASP A 274 -8.96 -12.04 6.62
N ASP A 275 -9.75 -13.08 6.88
CA ASP A 275 -10.89 -13.52 6.07
C ASP A 275 -12.11 -12.65 6.39
N CYS A 276 -12.03 -11.41 5.91
CA CYS A 276 -12.96 -10.34 6.21
C CYS A 276 -13.82 -9.94 5.01
N ASP A 277 -13.89 -10.78 3.97
CA ASP A 277 -14.48 -10.46 2.67
C ASP A 277 -16.00 -10.72 2.56
N THR A 278 -16.61 -11.19 3.65
CA THR A 278 -18.07 -11.25 3.85
C THR A 278 -18.64 -9.99 4.51
N GLU A 279 -19.91 -9.69 4.22
CA GLU A 279 -20.65 -8.56 4.82
C GLU A 279 -21.34 -8.92 6.14
N ASP A 280 -21.39 -10.21 6.49
CA ASP A 280 -22.14 -10.76 7.61
C ASP A 280 -21.22 -11.04 8.81
N TYR A 281 -21.54 -10.42 9.96
CA TYR A 281 -20.77 -10.54 11.20
C TYR A 281 -21.66 -10.34 12.43
N SER A 282 -21.12 -10.65 13.61
CA SER A 282 -21.91 -10.73 14.85
C SER A 282 -21.69 -9.58 15.83
N THR A 283 -20.60 -8.83 15.71
CA THR A 283 -20.28 -7.68 16.57
C THR A 283 -19.84 -6.44 15.79
N ASP A 284 -19.64 -5.31 16.49
CA ASP A 284 -19.22 -4.05 15.85
C ASP A 284 -17.76 -4.08 15.36
N GLU A 285 -16.93 -4.96 15.93
CA GLU A 285 -15.50 -5.15 15.61
C GLU A 285 -15.23 -6.64 15.35
N PRO A 286 -15.54 -7.14 14.14
CA PRO A 286 -15.66 -8.58 13.89
C PRO A 286 -14.33 -9.31 13.63
N GLY A 287 -13.28 -8.59 13.22
CA GLY A 287 -11.98 -9.17 12.88
C GLY A 287 -11.08 -9.37 14.10
N SER A 288 -10.27 -10.42 14.08
CA SER A 288 -9.36 -10.79 15.16
C SER A 288 -7.89 -10.97 14.70
N ALA A 289 -7.60 -10.77 13.41
CA ALA A 289 -6.26 -10.86 12.84
C ALA A 289 -5.23 -9.94 13.52
N ASP A 290 -5.65 -8.73 13.94
CA ASP A 290 -4.81 -7.76 14.66
C ASP A 290 -4.32 -8.27 16.02
N GLU A 291 -5.11 -9.12 16.69
CA GLU A 291 -4.71 -9.74 17.97
C GLU A 291 -3.58 -10.75 17.75
N PHE A 292 -3.70 -11.58 16.70
CA PHE A 292 -2.62 -12.46 16.28
C PHE A 292 -1.36 -11.69 15.91
N GLU A 293 -1.48 -10.64 15.08
CA GLU A 293 -0.33 -9.83 14.67
C GLU A 293 0.36 -9.21 15.88
N THR A 294 -0.40 -8.58 16.78
CA THR A 294 0.13 -7.95 18.00
C THR A 294 0.90 -8.95 18.86
N VAL A 295 0.32 -10.13 19.12
CA VAL A 295 0.96 -11.17 19.92
C VAL A 295 2.24 -11.68 19.26
N LEU A 296 2.20 -11.93 17.94
CA LEU A 296 3.31 -12.51 17.21
C LEU A 296 4.47 -11.53 17.03
N LEU A 297 4.19 -10.27 16.75
CA LEU A 297 5.20 -9.20 16.72
C LEU A 297 5.88 -9.04 18.07
N LYS A 298 5.10 -9.02 19.16
CA LYS A 298 5.62 -8.96 20.53
C LYS A 298 6.55 -10.14 20.85
N ASN A 299 6.30 -11.29 20.24
CA ASN A 299 7.06 -12.53 20.46
C ASN A 299 8.13 -12.80 19.40
N GLY A 300 8.44 -11.83 18.53
CA GLY A 300 9.60 -11.84 17.61
C GLY A 300 9.38 -12.56 16.28
N TYR A 301 8.14 -12.94 15.94
CA TYR A 301 7.81 -13.56 14.66
C TYR A 301 7.77 -12.55 13.51
N CYS A 302 8.16 -12.98 12.32
CA CYS A 302 7.97 -12.17 11.12
C CYS A 302 6.52 -12.36 10.65
N THR A 303 5.67 -11.34 10.78
CA THR A 303 4.26 -11.46 10.40
C THR A 303 3.96 -10.69 9.12
N VAL A 304 3.01 -11.21 8.35
CA VAL A 304 2.37 -10.48 7.25
C VAL A 304 0.87 -10.70 7.36
N VAL A 305 0.10 -9.61 7.39
CA VAL A 305 -1.36 -9.67 7.32
C VAL A 305 -1.83 -9.55 5.86
N TRP A 306 -2.64 -10.50 5.45
CA TRP A 306 -3.31 -10.53 4.16
C TRP A 306 -4.80 -10.31 4.36
N ASN A 307 -5.25 -9.09 4.12
CA ASN A 307 -6.66 -8.71 4.17
C ASN A 307 -7.36 -9.07 2.86
N GLU A 308 -8.32 -10.00 2.90
CA GLU A 308 -8.96 -10.52 1.70
C GLU A 308 -9.93 -9.53 1.04
N THR A 309 -10.56 -8.64 1.81
CA THR A 309 -11.40 -7.56 1.26
C THR A 309 -10.62 -6.64 0.33
N GLU A 310 -9.38 -6.32 0.70
CA GLU A 310 -8.52 -5.44 -0.09
C GLU A 310 -7.76 -6.16 -1.20
N LYS A 311 -7.30 -7.39 -0.94
CA LYS A 311 -6.32 -8.09 -1.79
C LYS A 311 -6.90 -9.28 -2.55
N GLY A 312 -8.12 -9.73 -2.22
CA GLY A 312 -8.70 -10.99 -2.67
C GLY A 312 -7.92 -12.20 -2.12
N ILE A 313 -8.15 -13.37 -2.72
CA ILE A 313 -7.57 -14.64 -2.25
C ILE A 313 -6.08 -14.74 -2.63
N PRO A 314 -5.18 -15.10 -1.71
CA PRO A 314 -3.76 -15.30 -1.99
C PRO A 314 -3.49 -16.53 -2.87
N THR A 315 -2.31 -16.61 -3.49
CA THR A 315 -1.92 -17.79 -4.27
C THR A 315 -1.21 -18.84 -3.39
N ILE A 316 -1.22 -20.10 -3.83
CA ILE A 316 -0.51 -21.18 -3.13
C ILE A 316 1.00 -20.95 -3.07
N GLU A 317 1.60 -20.35 -4.11
CA GLU A 317 3.01 -19.97 -4.11
C GLU A 317 3.29 -18.88 -3.08
N TYR A 318 2.32 -18.03 -2.77
CA TYR A 318 2.45 -17.03 -1.72
C TYR A 318 2.40 -17.66 -0.33
N LEU A 319 1.41 -18.51 -0.05
CA LEU A 319 1.28 -19.24 1.22
C LEU A 319 2.54 -20.07 1.54
N ASN A 320 3.10 -20.75 0.54
CA ASN A 320 4.30 -21.60 0.69
C ASN A 320 5.59 -20.83 0.99
N ARG A 321 5.56 -19.49 1.06
CA ARG A 321 6.71 -18.67 1.50
C ARG A 321 6.79 -18.52 3.03
N PHE A 322 5.78 -18.97 3.75
CA PHE A 322 5.64 -18.81 5.19
C PHE A 322 5.73 -20.17 5.89
N ASP A 323 6.28 -20.16 7.10
CA ASP A 323 6.50 -21.35 7.91
C ASP A 323 5.19 -21.92 8.48
N ALA A 324 4.19 -21.05 8.70
CA ALA A 324 2.82 -21.41 9.05
C ALA A 324 1.83 -20.35 8.58
N VAL A 325 0.56 -20.75 8.48
CA VAL A 325 -0.58 -19.88 8.16
C VAL A 325 -1.54 -19.84 9.33
N ILE A 326 -2.03 -18.65 9.65
CA ILE A 326 -3.19 -18.43 10.52
C ILE A 326 -4.31 -17.95 9.62
N TRP A 327 -5.44 -18.65 9.63
CA TRP A 327 -6.67 -18.25 8.98
C TRP A 327 -7.62 -17.74 10.04
N SER A 328 -7.79 -16.42 10.07
CA SER A 328 -8.56 -15.71 11.09
C SER A 328 -9.83 -15.15 10.49
N ALA A 329 -10.96 -15.62 11.01
CA ALA A 329 -12.29 -15.19 10.60
C ALA A 329 -13.02 -14.42 11.70
N GLY A 330 -12.49 -14.37 12.93
CA GLY A 330 -13.11 -13.65 14.04
C GLY A 330 -14.57 -14.08 14.26
N ASP A 331 -15.52 -13.14 14.11
CA ASP A 331 -16.96 -13.40 14.22
C ASP A 331 -17.78 -13.19 12.92
N TYR A 332 -17.08 -13.13 11.79
CA TYR A 332 -17.68 -13.18 10.48
C TYR A 332 -18.41 -14.52 10.27
N TRP A 333 -19.49 -14.51 9.49
CA TRP A 333 -20.29 -15.69 9.19
C TRP A 333 -20.91 -15.58 7.79
N ASN A 334 -21.59 -16.65 7.34
CA ASN A 334 -22.22 -16.74 6.02
C ASN A 334 -21.23 -16.47 4.87
N THR A 335 -20.41 -17.48 4.57
CA THR A 335 -19.39 -17.58 3.50
C THR A 335 -17.95 -17.34 3.92
N VAL A 336 -17.67 -17.41 5.22
CA VAL A 336 -16.29 -17.51 5.72
C VAL A 336 -15.66 -18.82 5.25
N ILE A 337 -14.43 -18.78 4.72
CA ILE A 337 -13.79 -19.88 3.98
C ILE A 337 -14.70 -20.40 2.85
N ASN A 338 -14.85 -19.61 1.80
CA ASN A 338 -15.67 -19.99 0.66
C ASN A 338 -15.02 -21.12 -0.19
N GLU A 339 -15.69 -21.56 -1.27
CA GLU A 339 -15.21 -22.66 -2.11
C GLU A 339 -13.80 -22.42 -2.70
N SER A 340 -13.42 -21.16 -2.94
CA SER A 340 -12.12 -20.80 -3.50
C SER A 340 -11.02 -20.88 -2.44
N ASP A 341 -11.34 -20.52 -1.20
CA ASP A 341 -10.43 -20.61 -0.04
C ASP A 341 -10.17 -22.06 0.33
N ALA A 342 -11.23 -22.87 0.39
CA ALA A 342 -11.12 -24.31 0.56
C ALA A 342 -10.24 -24.96 -0.52
N ALA A 343 -10.41 -24.58 -1.80
CA ALA A 343 -9.59 -25.08 -2.90
C ALA A 343 -8.11 -24.66 -2.82
N LEU A 344 -7.83 -23.49 -2.24
CA LEU A 344 -6.46 -23.06 -1.94
C LEU A 344 -5.86 -23.92 -0.81
N LEU A 345 -6.61 -24.09 0.28
CA LEU A 345 -6.19 -24.85 1.46
C LEU A 345 -6.00 -26.35 1.17
N GLU A 346 -6.74 -26.93 0.22
CA GLU A 346 -6.52 -28.29 -0.30
C GLU A 346 -5.10 -28.49 -0.87
N GLN A 347 -4.44 -27.43 -1.32
CA GLN A 347 -3.10 -27.47 -1.90
C GLN A 347 -2.00 -27.16 -0.87
N TYR A 348 -2.36 -26.58 0.27
CA TYR A 348 -1.42 -26.17 1.31
C TYR A 348 -1.08 -27.33 2.25
N ASN A 349 0.21 -27.53 2.54
CA ASN A 349 0.71 -28.62 3.37
C ASN A 349 1.49 -28.13 4.61
N GLY A 350 1.56 -26.81 4.83
CA GLY A 350 2.16 -26.25 6.04
C GLY A 350 1.20 -26.29 7.22
N GLY A 351 1.71 -26.02 8.43
CA GLY A 351 0.88 -25.97 9.63
C GLY A 351 -0.12 -24.82 9.56
N VAL A 352 -1.37 -25.08 9.97
CA VAL A 352 -2.46 -24.08 9.91
C VAL A 352 -3.13 -23.92 11.27
N ILE A 353 -3.41 -22.67 11.65
CA ILE A 353 -4.32 -22.35 12.73
C ILE A 353 -5.58 -21.76 12.12
N PHE A 354 -6.74 -22.38 12.33
CA PHE A 354 -8.03 -21.81 12.01
C PHE A 354 -8.66 -21.21 13.25
N GLU A 355 -9.25 -20.04 13.10
CA GLU A 355 -9.89 -19.31 14.18
C GLU A 355 -11.14 -18.61 13.66
N GLY A 356 -12.27 -18.81 14.36
CA GLY A 356 -13.51 -18.14 14.04
C GLY A 356 -14.70 -18.75 14.78
N SER A 357 -15.69 -17.93 15.13
CA SER A 357 -16.86 -18.37 15.89
C SER A 357 -17.84 -19.23 15.09
N ASP A 358 -17.91 -19.04 13.77
CA ASP A 358 -18.94 -19.60 12.91
C ASP A 358 -18.39 -20.42 11.71
N ILE A 359 -17.10 -20.74 11.69
CA ILE A 359 -16.51 -21.53 10.59
C ILE A 359 -17.18 -22.92 10.52
N ALA A 360 -17.38 -23.61 11.65
CA ALA A 360 -18.04 -24.91 11.62
C ALA A 360 -19.55 -24.79 11.36
N SER A 361 -20.17 -23.68 11.77
CA SER A 361 -21.57 -23.33 11.46
C SER A 361 -21.83 -23.19 9.95
N ASP A 362 -20.91 -22.54 9.23
CA ASP A 362 -20.95 -22.38 7.76
C ASP A 362 -20.62 -23.69 7.01
N HIS A 363 -19.86 -24.58 7.64
CA HIS A 363 -19.46 -25.88 7.10
C HIS A 363 -20.02 -27.08 7.90
N PRO A 364 -21.35 -27.19 8.13
CA PRO A 364 -21.89 -28.05 9.18
C PRO A 364 -21.78 -29.56 8.92
N ASP A 365 -21.41 -29.97 7.70
CA ASP A 365 -21.31 -31.40 7.31
C ASP A 365 -20.61 -31.59 5.95
N ASP A 366 -19.61 -30.77 5.61
CA ASP A 366 -18.90 -30.87 4.33
C ASP A 366 -17.51 -31.52 4.45
N SER A 367 -16.78 -31.59 3.33
CA SER A 367 -15.43 -32.15 3.30
C SER A 367 -14.39 -31.23 3.92
N PHE A 368 -14.64 -29.92 3.97
CA PHE A 368 -13.68 -28.96 4.49
C PHE A 368 -13.51 -29.13 6.01
N ILE A 369 -14.61 -29.11 6.77
CA ILE A 369 -14.57 -29.29 8.23
C ILE A 369 -13.95 -30.64 8.64
N GLN A 370 -14.17 -31.69 7.84
CA GLN A 370 -13.64 -33.03 8.11
C GLN A 370 -12.16 -33.16 7.77
N ASN A 371 -11.71 -32.60 6.65
CA ASN A 371 -10.36 -32.83 6.12
C ASN A 371 -9.34 -31.76 6.55
N HIS A 372 -9.80 -30.54 6.87
CA HIS A 372 -8.93 -29.42 7.25
C HIS A 372 -9.08 -29.06 8.73
N LEU A 373 -10.31 -29.01 9.24
CA LEU A 373 -10.57 -28.70 10.66
C LEU A 373 -10.55 -29.94 11.56
N HIS A 374 -10.60 -31.14 10.96
CA HIS A 374 -10.60 -32.43 11.66
C HIS A 374 -11.72 -32.56 12.71
N ALA A 375 -12.86 -31.95 12.41
CA ALA A 375 -13.96 -31.75 13.33
C ALA A 375 -15.33 -31.99 12.67
N HIS A 376 -16.36 -31.97 13.49
CA HIS A 376 -17.75 -31.81 13.11
C HIS A 376 -18.37 -30.71 13.98
N LEU A 377 -19.33 -29.96 13.45
CA LEU A 377 -20.16 -29.10 14.26
C LEU A 377 -21.00 -29.98 15.21
N ASP A 378 -20.83 -29.79 16.51
CA ASP A 378 -21.71 -30.39 17.52
C ASP A 378 -22.95 -29.52 17.73
N ARG A 379 -22.72 -28.21 17.94
CA ARG A 379 -23.77 -27.21 18.09
C ARG A 379 -23.20 -25.81 17.96
N ASP A 380 -23.94 -24.94 17.29
CA ASP A 380 -23.79 -23.49 17.33
C ASP A 380 -24.26 -23.00 18.73
N LEU A 381 -23.35 -22.40 19.50
CA LEU A 381 -23.64 -21.94 20.86
C LEU A 381 -24.19 -20.53 20.85
N ILE A 382 -25.06 -20.22 21.80
CA ILE A 382 -25.50 -18.85 22.07
C ILE A 382 -25.07 -18.51 23.50
N LEU A 383 -24.10 -17.60 23.64
CA LEU A 383 -23.58 -17.24 24.95
C LEU A 383 -24.48 -16.24 25.67
N ASP A 384 -25.15 -16.70 26.73
CA ASP A 384 -25.94 -15.82 27.61
C ASP A 384 -25.06 -14.95 28.55
N ASN A 385 -23.86 -15.41 28.89
CA ASN A 385 -22.89 -14.76 29.78
C ASN A 385 -21.45 -15.07 29.30
N GLU A 386 -20.43 -14.62 30.04
CA GLU A 386 -19.06 -15.11 29.85
C GLU A 386 -19.03 -16.65 29.88
N ALA A 387 -18.33 -17.24 28.93
CA ALA A 387 -18.17 -18.69 28.82
C ALA A 387 -16.81 -19.11 29.35
N GLU A 388 -16.78 -20.22 30.09
CA GLU A 388 -15.55 -20.85 30.56
C GLU A 388 -15.27 -22.09 29.70
N ILE A 389 -14.07 -22.15 29.16
CA ILE A 389 -13.51 -23.31 28.47
C ILE A 389 -12.55 -23.99 29.45
N ILE A 390 -12.70 -25.31 29.59
CA ILE A 390 -11.88 -26.15 30.45
C ILE A 390 -10.69 -26.68 29.65
N PRO A 391 -9.45 -26.23 29.93
CA PRO A 391 -8.27 -26.74 29.24
C PRO A 391 -7.98 -28.19 29.63
N GLY A 392 -7.57 -29.00 28.65
CA GLY A 392 -7.08 -30.35 28.83
C GLY A 392 -5.57 -30.41 29.08
N THR A 393 -4.95 -31.54 28.73
CA THR A 393 -3.48 -31.70 28.82
C THR A 393 -2.90 -31.79 27.42
N HIS A 394 -2.35 -30.67 26.93
CA HIS A 394 -1.65 -30.58 25.66
C HIS A 394 -0.62 -29.44 25.69
N GLU A 395 0.42 -29.49 24.85
CA GLU A 395 1.46 -28.46 24.83
C GLU A 395 0.98 -27.08 24.38
N ILE A 396 -0.03 -27.03 23.50
CA ILE A 396 -0.68 -25.75 23.14
C ILE A 396 -1.37 -25.05 24.32
N LEU A 397 -1.67 -25.80 25.39
CA LEU A 397 -2.30 -25.31 26.62
C LEU A 397 -1.29 -25.17 27.78
N SER A 398 0.01 -25.25 27.49
CA SER A 398 1.05 -25.13 28.52
C SER A 398 0.98 -23.75 29.19
N GLY A 399 0.85 -23.74 30.51
CA GLY A 399 0.75 -22.51 31.30
C GLY A 399 -0.67 -21.94 31.43
N ILE A 400 -1.66 -22.49 30.71
CA ILE A 400 -3.04 -22.01 30.69
C ILE A 400 -3.90 -22.84 31.67
N SER A 401 -4.46 -22.22 32.69
CA SER A 401 -5.31 -22.89 33.69
C SER A 401 -6.80 -22.86 33.38
N ASP A 402 -7.24 -21.79 32.71
CA ASP A 402 -8.62 -21.50 32.37
C ASP A 402 -8.64 -20.55 31.17
N ILE A 403 -9.70 -20.61 30.36
CA ILE A 403 -9.93 -19.71 29.24
C ILE A 403 -11.35 -19.16 29.40
N HIS A 404 -11.48 -17.83 29.45
CA HIS A 404 -12.75 -17.15 29.64
C HIS A 404 -13.05 -16.25 28.45
N LEU A 405 -14.19 -16.46 27.80
CA LEU A 405 -14.61 -15.68 26.64
C LEU A 405 -15.60 -14.57 27.01
N ASN A 406 -15.39 -13.39 26.43
CA ASN A 406 -16.30 -12.28 26.48
C ASN A 406 -17.37 -12.41 25.40
N ARG A 407 -18.61 -12.68 25.81
CA ARG A 407 -19.75 -12.80 24.88
C ARG A 407 -19.97 -11.57 23.99
N SER A 408 -19.54 -10.38 24.41
CA SER A 408 -19.76 -9.17 23.61
C SER A 408 -18.83 -9.09 22.40
N ARG A 409 -17.81 -9.96 22.34
CA ARG A 409 -16.85 -10.08 21.24
C ARG A 409 -17.01 -11.40 20.47
N CYS A 410 -17.55 -12.44 21.11
CA CYS A 410 -17.84 -13.72 20.47
C CYS A 410 -19.18 -14.26 20.98
N PRO A 411 -20.32 -13.78 20.46
CA PRO A 411 -21.64 -14.19 20.95
C PRO A 411 -22.05 -15.61 20.51
N TYR A 412 -21.54 -16.09 19.37
CA TYR A 412 -21.93 -17.36 18.75
C TYR A 412 -20.75 -18.30 18.45
N PRO A 413 -19.97 -18.76 19.44
CA PRO A 413 -18.90 -19.71 19.19
C PRO A 413 -19.43 -21.10 18.82
N ASP A 414 -18.63 -21.85 18.07
CA ASP A 414 -18.89 -23.22 17.70
C ASP A 414 -18.46 -24.21 18.80
N SER A 415 -19.37 -25.13 19.14
CA SER A 415 -19.02 -26.36 19.84
C SER A 415 -18.78 -27.47 18.85
N LEU A 416 -17.70 -28.21 19.06
CA LEU A 416 -17.13 -29.14 18.10
C LEU A 416 -17.15 -30.57 18.65
N THR A 417 -17.24 -31.54 17.76
CA THR A 417 -16.89 -32.94 18.03
C THR A 417 -15.68 -33.32 17.17
N PRO A 418 -14.62 -33.92 17.73
CA PRO A 418 -13.49 -34.35 16.93
C PRO A 418 -13.90 -35.42 15.91
N ALA A 419 -13.47 -35.28 14.65
CA ALA A 419 -13.61 -36.30 13.62
C ALA A 419 -12.47 -37.32 13.74
N ASP A 420 -11.34 -37.04 13.10
CA ASP A 420 -10.05 -37.71 13.30
C ASP A 420 -9.04 -36.85 14.08
N GLY A 421 -9.42 -35.61 14.43
CA GLY A 421 -8.67 -34.74 15.34
C GLY A 421 -8.86 -35.10 16.83
N ILE A 422 -8.31 -34.26 17.69
CA ILE A 422 -8.33 -34.41 19.15
C ILE A 422 -8.84 -33.12 19.79
N GLY A 423 -9.90 -33.22 20.57
CA GLY A 423 -10.39 -32.10 21.40
C GLY A 423 -9.51 -31.91 22.63
N VAL A 424 -8.83 -30.76 22.71
CA VAL A 424 -7.88 -30.47 23.80
C VAL A 424 -8.40 -29.46 24.81
N ALA A 425 -9.42 -28.67 24.46
CA ALA A 425 -10.13 -27.81 25.39
C ALA A 425 -11.64 -27.96 25.15
N ASN A 426 -12.42 -27.98 26.23
CA ASN A 426 -13.85 -28.34 26.16
C ASN A 426 -14.74 -27.30 26.82
N TRP A 427 -15.95 -27.14 26.33
CA TRP A 427 -16.99 -26.34 26.98
C TRP A 427 -17.46 -27.02 28.27
N GLN A 428 -17.88 -26.24 29.28
CA GLN A 428 -18.34 -26.78 30.56
C GLN A 428 -19.54 -27.72 30.45
N ASP A 429 -20.42 -27.48 29.48
CA ASP A 429 -21.63 -28.27 29.22
C ASP A 429 -21.41 -29.40 28.21
N GLY A 430 -20.17 -29.58 27.71
CA GLY A 430 -19.75 -30.67 26.82
C GLY A 430 -19.40 -30.21 25.41
N GLY A 431 -18.75 -31.05 24.60
CA GLY A 431 -18.21 -30.64 23.31
C GLY A 431 -16.87 -29.89 23.43
N SER A 432 -16.14 -29.81 22.33
CA SER A 432 -14.80 -29.22 22.28
C SER A 432 -14.84 -27.79 21.76
N ALA A 433 -14.01 -26.92 22.35
CA ALA A 433 -13.79 -25.54 21.90
C ALA A 433 -12.52 -25.42 21.04
N ILE A 434 -11.56 -26.33 21.26
CA ILE A 434 -10.30 -26.38 20.51
C ILE A 434 -10.06 -27.81 20.04
N ILE A 435 -9.89 -27.97 18.72
CA ILE A 435 -9.48 -29.21 18.06
C ILE A 435 -8.04 -29.06 17.60
N ILE A 436 -7.26 -30.13 17.71
CA ILE A 436 -5.96 -30.24 17.06
C ILE A 436 -5.89 -31.48 16.18
N TYR A 437 -4.96 -31.49 15.23
CA TYR A 437 -4.64 -32.65 14.42
C TYR A 437 -3.15 -32.72 14.12
N ASP A 438 -2.54 -33.89 14.32
CA ASP A 438 -1.12 -34.20 14.09
C ASP A 438 -0.92 -35.51 13.31
N GLY A 439 -1.90 -35.87 12.48
CA GLY A 439 -1.92 -37.12 11.72
C GLY A 439 -1.04 -37.09 10.46
N THR A 440 -1.58 -37.61 9.35
CA THR A 440 -0.83 -37.73 8.07
C THR A 440 -0.84 -36.47 7.22
N GLY A 441 -1.70 -35.50 7.58
CA GLY A 441 -1.79 -34.19 6.94
C GLY A 441 -1.01 -33.09 7.69
N PRO A 442 -1.19 -31.82 7.30
CA PRO A 442 -0.61 -30.69 8.01
C PRO A 442 -1.07 -30.67 9.47
N LYS A 443 -0.19 -30.20 10.37
CA LYS A 443 -0.61 -29.94 11.75
C LYS A 443 -1.65 -28.82 11.77
N THR A 444 -2.82 -29.09 12.34
CA THR A 444 -3.89 -28.11 12.42
C THR A 444 -4.27 -27.83 13.87
N VAL A 445 -4.51 -26.56 14.18
CA VAL A 445 -5.25 -26.14 15.38
C VAL A 445 -6.50 -25.42 14.90
N TYR A 446 -7.66 -25.74 15.46
CA TYR A 446 -8.90 -25.03 15.19
C TYR A 446 -9.51 -24.51 16.50
N TYR A 447 -9.71 -23.20 16.59
CA TYR A 447 -10.49 -22.54 17.63
C TYR A 447 -11.90 -22.26 17.10
N GLY A 448 -12.92 -22.89 17.71
CA GLY A 448 -14.33 -22.60 17.39
C GLY A 448 -14.83 -21.31 18.03
N PHE A 449 -13.97 -20.32 18.21
CA PHE A 449 -14.29 -19.04 18.85
C PHE A 449 -13.28 -17.98 18.41
N SER A 450 -13.65 -16.71 18.54
CA SER A 450 -12.76 -15.61 18.21
C SER A 450 -11.68 -15.40 19.29
N ILE A 451 -10.40 -15.34 18.91
CA ILE A 451 -9.26 -15.20 19.85
C ILE A 451 -9.31 -13.89 20.63
N ASP A 452 -9.83 -12.83 20.00
CA ASP A 452 -9.97 -11.50 20.58
C ASP A 452 -10.98 -11.48 21.76
N SER A 453 -11.82 -12.50 21.86
CA SER A 453 -12.81 -12.64 22.92
C SER A 453 -12.23 -13.18 24.23
N ILE A 454 -11.00 -13.69 24.23
CA ILE A 454 -10.34 -14.12 25.48
C ILE A 454 -10.14 -12.91 26.40
N THR A 455 -10.70 -13.00 27.60
CA THR A 455 -10.73 -11.88 28.57
C THR A 455 -9.38 -11.59 29.23
N ASP A 456 -8.49 -12.58 29.30
CA ASP A 456 -7.14 -12.45 29.86
C ASP A 456 -6.08 -12.40 28.74
N PRO A 457 -5.43 -11.25 28.52
CA PRO A 457 -4.42 -11.10 27.46
C PRO A 457 -3.22 -12.03 27.59
N GLU A 458 -2.81 -12.39 28.82
CA GLU A 458 -1.70 -13.35 29.02
C GLU A 458 -2.10 -14.75 28.53
N THR A 459 -3.36 -15.14 28.73
CA THR A 459 -3.91 -16.40 28.22
C THR A 459 -4.00 -16.42 26.70
N ALA A 460 -4.47 -15.33 26.07
CA ALA A 460 -4.50 -15.20 24.61
C ALA A 460 -3.09 -15.28 24.01
N GLU A 461 -2.13 -14.56 24.58
CA GLU A 461 -0.74 -14.57 24.16
C GLU A 461 -0.12 -15.98 24.25
N MET A 462 -0.28 -16.67 25.39
CA MET A 462 0.22 -18.03 25.55
C MET A 462 -0.41 -19.00 24.55
N LEU A 463 -1.72 -18.91 24.32
CA LEU A 463 -2.42 -19.82 23.41
C LEU A 463 -1.92 -19.66 21.97
N VAL A 464 -1.86 -18.41 21.49
CA VAL A 464 -1.35 -18.08 20.15
C VAL A 464 0.08 -18.56 19.98
N VAL A 465 0.99 -18.19 20.90
CA VAL A 465 2.42 -18.56 20.78
C VAL A 465 2.60 -20.07 20.83
N ASN A 466 1.97 -20.77 21.79
CA ASN A 466 2.12 -22.22 21.90
C ASN A 466 1.54 -22.93 20.67
N SER A 467 0.40 -22.49 20.14
CA SER A 467 -0.18 -23.06 18.92
C SER A 467 0.70 -22.83 17.70
N VAL A 468 1.26 -21.63 17.54
CA VAL A 468 2.18 -21.27 16.47
C VAL A 468 3.46 -22.09 16.53
N GLU A 469 4.08 -22.24 17.71
CA GLU A 469 5.24 -23.11 17.91
C GLU A 469 4.89 -24.58 17.59
N TRP A 470 3.69 -25.02 17.96
CA TRP A 470 3.28 -26.40 17.75
C TRP A 470 2.99 -26.78 16.30
N VAL A 471 2.28 -25.93 15.54
CA VAL A 471 2.00 -26.19 14.12
C VAL A 471 3.26 -26.12 13.26
N GLN A 472 4.26 -25.36 13.72
CA GLN A 472 5.58 -25.28 13.11
C GLN A 472 6.52 -26.40 13.52
N ASP A 473 6.28 -27.04 14.68
CA ASP A 473 7.03 -28.21 15.13
C ASP A 473 6.73 -29.36 14.17
N ARG A 474 7.36 -29.32 12.99
CA ARG A 474 7.31 -30.39 12.03
C ARG A 474 7.93 -31.58 12.74
N ALA A 475 7.11 -32.60 13.03
CA ALA A 475 7.64 -33.94 13.22
C ALA A 475 8.53 -34.19 12.01
N ALA A 476 9.85 -34.27 12.25
CA ALA A 476 10.84 -34.16 11.20
C ALA A 476 10.44 -35.05 10.01
N MET A 477 10.08 -34.42 8.89
CA MET A 477 9.48 -35.12 7.78
C MET A 477 10.52 -36.11 7.28
N LYS A 478 10.23 -37.41 7.39
CA LYS A 478 11.21 -38.43 7.03
C LYS A 478 11.61 -38.27 5.58
N GLY A 479 12.90 -38.07 5.36
CA GLY A 479 13.48 -37.81 4.05
C GLY A 479 13.58 -36.34 3.66
N ASP A 480 13.10 -35.40 4.47
CA ASP A 480 13.40 -33.96 4.38
C ASP A 480 14.53 -33.67 5.37
N LEU A 481 15.73 -33.48 4.83
CA LEU A 481 16.98 -33.37 5.60
C LEU A 481 17.55 -31.96 5.60
N ASN A 482 17.03 -31.08 4.77
CA ASN A 482 17.33 -29.65 4.81
C ASN A 482 16.20 -28.83 5.47
N ASN A 483 15.10 -29.47 5.87
CA ASN A 483 13.91 -28.89 6.48
C ASN A 483 13.23 -27.85 5.58
N ASP A 484 13.35 -27.98 4.25
CA ASP A 484 12.71 -27.06 3.31
C ASP A 484 11.24 -27.41 3.03
N GLY A 485 10.72 -28.49 3.64
CA GLY A 485 9.35 -28.96 3.49
C GLY A 485 9.12 -29.81 2.24
N MET A 486 10.15 -30.08 1.45
CA MET A 486 10.07 -30.91 0.26
C MET A 486 11.07 -32.06 0.35
N ILE A 487 10.63 -33.27 -0.04
CA ILE A 487 11.58 -34.38 -0.26
C ILE A 487 12.13 -34.20 -1.66
N THR A 488 13.39 -33.80 -1.76
CA THR A 488 14.06 -33.51 -3.02
C THR A 488 15.33 -34.34 -3.19
N THR A 489 15.96 -34.18 -4.35
CA THR A 489 17.30 -34.74 -4.56
C THR A 489 18.37 -34.10 -3.67
N ALA A 490 18.12 -32.92 -3.08
CA ALA A 490 19.01 -32.31 -2.11
C ALA A 490 19.04 -33.14 -0.81
N ASP A 491 17.89 -33.62 -0.36
CA ASP A 491 17.77 -34.46 0.83
C ASP A 491 18.41 -35.83 0.62
N ALA A 492 18.21 -36.43 -0.55
CA ALA A 492 18.91 -37.66 -0.92
C ALA A 492 20.44 -37.48 -0.89
N CYS A 493 20.95 -36.30 -1.25
CA CYS A 493 22.37 -35.98 -1.17
C CYS A 493 22.86 -35.88 0.28
N ILE A 494 22.07 -35.27 1.17
CA ILE A 494 22.38 -35.16 2.60
C ILE A 494 22.35 -36.55 3.25
N ALA A 495 21.31 -37.36 2.98
CA ALA A 495 21.21 -38.74 3.44
C ALA A 495 22.42 -39.58 3.01
N LEU A 496 22.89 -39.39 1.77
CA LEU A 496 24.05 -40.09 1.25
C LEU A 496 25.35 -39.71 1.98
N GLN A 497 25.49 -38.45 2.37
CA GLN A 497 26.63 -37.99 3.17
C GLN A 497 26.60 -38.58 4.58
N ILE A 498 25.41 -38.66 5.19
CA ILE A 498 25.20 -39.29 6.50
C ILE A 498 25.55 -40.78 6.43
N ALA A 499 25.02 -41.51 5.43
CA ALA A 499 25.33 -42.92 5.20
C ALA A 499 26.83 -43.17 4.95
N ALA A 500 27.49 -42.30 4.17
CA ALA A 500 28.91 -42.43 3.83
C ALA A 500 29.85 -42.12 5.01
N SER A 501 29.43 -41.23 5.92
CA SER A 501 30.19 -40.88 7.12
C SER A 501 29.96 -41.86 8.27
N GLY A 502 28.93 -42.73 8.18
CA GLY A 502 28.45 -43.54 9.29
C GLY A 502 27.77 -42.70 10.39
N GLY A 503 27.32 -41.50 10.03
CA GLY A 503 26.50 -40.65 10.88
C GLY A 503 25.10 -41.22 11.06
N TRP A 504 24.34 -40.62 11.97
CA TRP A 504 22.97 -41.02 12.23
C TRP A 504 22.10 -39.77 12.33
N ASP A 505 20.92 -39.84 11.72
CA ASP A 505 19.87 -38.84 11.75
C ASP A 505 18.52 -39.55 11.65
N GLN A 506 17.56 -39.17 12.49
CA GLN A 506 16.26 -39.84 12.57
C GLN A 506 15.40 -39.64 11.31
N SER A 507 15.53 -38.49 10.65
CA SER A 507 14.83 -38.18 9.40
C SER A 507 15.47 -38.88 8.21
N ALA A 508 16.74 -39.27 8.32
CA ALA A 508 17.47 -40.00 7.28
C ALA A 508 17.27 -41.53 7.37
N ASP A 509 16.77 -42.06 8.49
CA ASP A 509 16.45 -43.49 8.69
C ASP A 509 15.00 -43.76 8.26
N ILE A 510 14.81 -43.87 6.95
CA ILE A 510 13.47 -44.01 6.34
C ILE A 510 12.86 -45.37 6.68
N ASN A 511 13.69 -46.42 6.77
CA ASN A 511 13.21 -47.79 6.98
C ASN A 511 13.10 -48.21 8.47
N GLU A 512 13.55 -47.36 9.40
CA GLU A 512 13.51 -47.55 10.86
C GLU A 512 14.34 -48.73 11.38
N ASP A 513 15.40 -49.12 10.66
CA ASP A 513 16.29 -50.19 11.10
C ASP A 513 17.37 -49.73 12.10
N GLY A 514 17.41 -48.42 12.39
CA GLY A 514 18.32 -47.78 13.33
C GLY A 514 19.67 -47.40 12.72
N ILE A 515 19.85 -47.53 11.41
CA ILE A 515 21.09 -47.21 10.69
C ILE A 515 20.78 -46.52 9.36
N VAL A 516 21.38 -45.35 9.11
CA VAL A 516 21.25 -44.67 7.81
C VAL A 516 22.15 -45.33 6.78
N THR A 517 21.56 -45.90 5.73
CA THR A 517 22.29 -46.62 4.68
C THR A 517 21.94 -46.09 3.28
N SER A 518 22.61 -46.64 2.25
CA SER A 518 22.23 -46.36 0.85
C SER A 518 20.81 -46.82 0.50
N LEU A 519 20.18 -47.67 1.34
CA LEU A 519 18.79 -48.08 1.16
C LEU A 519 17.84 -46.92 1.50
N ASP A 520 18.13 -46.18 2.57
CA ASP A 520 17.34 -45.01 2.96
C ASP A 520 17.45 -43.89 1.92
N VAL A 521 18.65 -43.66 1.39
CA VAL A 521 18.87 -42.74 0.25
C VAL A 521 18.03 -43.13 -0.96
N LEU A 522 17.93 -44.44 -1.26
CA LEU A 522 17.11 -44.93 -2.36
C LEU A 522 15.61 -44.69 -2.09
N MET A 523 15.16 -44.87 -0.85
CA MET A 523 13.76 -44.63 -0.48
C MET A 523 13.40 -43.14 -0.61
N ILE A 524 14.30 -42.22 -0.24
CA ILE A 524 14.14 -40.79 -0.50
C ILE A 524 14.02 -40.51 -2.00
N LEU A 525 14.92 -41.07 -2.82
CA LEU A 525 14.86 -40.88 -4.28
C LEU A 525 13.62 -41.50 -4.94
N GLN A 526 13.08 -42.58 -4.37
CA GLN A 526 11.83 -43.17 -4.83
C GLN A 526 10.64 -42.25 -4.54
N GLU A 527 10.63 -41.63 -3.36
CA GLU A 527 9.60 -40.67 -2.98
C GLU A 527 9.64 -39.41 -3.86
N VAL A 528 10.84 -38.93 -4.20
CA VAL A 528 11.04 -37.85 -5.20
C VAL A 528 10.43 -38.25 -6.56
N ALA A 529 10.74 -39.45 -7.05
CA ALA A 529 10.25 -39.92 -8.35
C ALA A 529 8.71 -40.06 -8.39
N VAL A 530 8.10 -40.47 -7.28
CA VAL A 530 6.64 -40.54 -7.15
C VAL A 530 6.01 -39.14 -7.21
N LYS A 531 6.59 -38.16 -6.51
CA LYS A 531 6.12 -36.76 -6.53
C LYS A 531 6.29 -36.09 -7.90
N ASP A 532 7.35 -36.42 -8.63
CA ASP A 532 7.63 -35.89 -9.98
C ASP A 532 6.84 -36.61 -11.11
N GLY A 533 6.05 -37.64 -10.78
CA GLY A 533 5.22 -38.37 -11.74
C GLY A 533 6.01 -39.26 -12.72
N LEU A 534 7.15 -39.82 -12.27
CA LEU A 534 8.08 -40.63 -13.07
C LEU A 534 7.90 -42.15 -12.94
#